data_AF-A0A7Y5UX37-F1
#
_entry.id   AF-A0A7Y5UX37-F1
#
_cell.length_a   1.000
_cell.length_b   1.000
_cell.length_c   1.000
_cell.angle_alpha   90.00
_cell.angle_beta   90.00
_cell.angle_gamma   90.00
#
_symmetry.space_group_name_H-M   'P 1'
#
loop_
_entity.id
_entity.type
_entity.pdbx_description
1 polymer ?
#
loop_
_entity_poly.entity_id
_entity_poly.type
_entity_poly.pdbx_seq_one_letter_code
_entity_poly.pdbx_strand_id
1 'polypeptide(L)'
;MTPPGQAGSGPEVAIDLAATAARLGNFRHCFFLRRDGESLVELPLTEDGLVLPLESTFSGSCVQAGRVMVADAAEDVLHPRERAVLRQYHADIWLAVPVLLATDAEEASGLVVGLKKAPLTAGSGVQERTVLALVAEQLALHWRLGELDQALASAR
;
A
#
# COMPACT_ATOMS: atom_id res chain seq x y z
N MET A 1 21.57 -44.04 -6.50
CA MET A 1 20.92 -43.35 -5.37
C MET A 1 21.55 -41.97 -5.26
N THR A 2 20.91 -40.98 -5.86
CA THR A 2 21.37 -39.58 -5.86
C THR A 2 20.54 -38.85 -4.80
N PRO A 3 21.14 -38.09 -3.87
CA PRO A 3 20.34 -37.33 -2.90
C PRO A 3 19.55 -36.25 -3.65
N PRO A 4 18.32 -35.94 -3.20
CA PRO A 4 17.52 -34.87 -3.78
C PRO A 4 18.26 -33.55 -3.58
N GLY A 5 18.51 -32.86 -4.70
CA GLY A 5 19.20 -31.58 -4.71
C GLY A 5 18.50 -30.60 -3.77
N GLN A 6 19.28 -30.01 -2.87
CA GLN A 6 18.89 -28.80 -2.16
C GLN A 6 18.41 -27.78 -3.20
N ALA A 7 17.15 -27.36 -3.11
CA ALA A 7 16.68 -26.18 -3.82
C ALA A 7 17.61 -25.04 -3.40
N GLY A 8 18.34 -24.49 -4.38
CA GLY A 8 19.32 -23.45 -4.12
C GLY A 8 18.64 -22.26 -3.45
N SER A 9 18.99 -22.01 -2.18
CA SER A 9 18.72 -20.76 -1.50
C SER A 9 19.60 -19.70 -2.16
N GLY A 10 19.13 -19.15 -3.28
CA GLY A 10 19.67 -17.90 -3.80
C GLY A 10 19.55 -16.82 -2.72
N PRO A 11 20.39 -15.77 -2.76
CA PRO A 11 20.26 -14.66 -1.83
C PRO A 11 18.85 -14.09 -1.95
N GLU A 12 18.08 -14.17 -0.86
CA GLU A 12 16.80 -13.51 -0.74
C GLU A 12 17.07 -12.01 -0.77
N VAL A 13 16.85 -11.40 -1.94
CA VAL A 13 16.98 -9.95 -2.08
C VAL A 13 15.74 -9.36 -1.42
N ALA A 14 15.87 -8.97 -0.17
CA ALA A 14 14.86 -8.17 0.51
C ALA A 14 14.74 -6.82 -0.20
N ILE A 15 13.68 -6.65 -0.99
CA ILE A 15 13.37 -5.38 -1.65
C ILE A 15 12.61 -4.52 -0.65
N ASP A 16 13.19 -3.40 -0.26
CA ASP A 16 12.46 -2.33 0.42
C ASP A 16 11.51 -1.67 -0.59
N LEU A 17 10.25 -2.08 -0.56
CA LEU A 17 9.20 -1.60 -1.44
C LEU A 17 8.94 -0.10 -1.23
N ALA A 18 9.08 0.42 0.01
CA ALA A 18 8.86 1.84 0.30
C ALA A 18 9.98 2.68 -0.31
N ALA A 19 11.23 2.30 -0.07
CA ALA A 19 12.39 2.98 -0.66
C ALA A 19 12.37 2.91 -2.19
N THR A 20 11.98 1.76 -2.75
CA THR A 20 11.87 1.58 -4.20
C THR A 20 10.77 2.47 -4.79
N ALA A 21 9.59 2.49 -4.18
CA ALA A 21 8.49 3.36 -4.61
C ALA A 21 8.89 4.83 -4.53
N ALA A 22 9.44 5.27 -3.39
CA ALA A 22 9.87 6.65 -3.18
C ALA A 22 10.88 7.10 -4.23
N ARG A 23 11.85 6.23 -4.58
CA ARG A 23 12.85 6.51 -5.60
C ARG A 23 12.28 6.55 -7.02
N LEU A 24 11.38 5.63 -7.36
CA LEU A 24 10.85 5.52 -8.74
C LEU A 24 9.71 6.49 -9.03
N GLY A 25 8.88 6.80 -8.03
CA GLY A 25 7.74 7.72 -8.15
C GLY A 25 8.00 9.12 -7.60
N ASN A 26 9.23 9.41 -7.14
CA ASN A 26 9.59 10.68 -6.52
C ASN A 26 8.65 11.07 -5.36
N PHE A 27 8.22 10.09 -4.56
CA PHE A 27 7.37 10.33 -3.40
C PHE A 27 8.19 10.88 -2.24
N ARG A 28 7.56 11.74 -1.42
CA ARG A 28 8.12 12.18 -0.14
C ARG A 28 8.14 11.04 0.86
N HIS A 29 7.10 10.21 0.83
CA HIS A 29 6.94 9.05 1.69
C HIS A 29 5.91 8.08 1.09
N CYS A 30 5.98 6.82 1.50
CA CYS A 30 4.99 5.82 1.16
C CYS A 30 4.57 5.05 2.42
N PHE A 31 3.27 4.79 2.56
CA PHE A 31 2.70 3.94 3.60
C PHE A 31 2.12 2.66 3.01
N PHE A 32 2.21 1.58 3.77
CA PHE A 32 1.56 0.32 3.49
C PHE A 32 0.55 0.05 4.58
N LEU A 33 -0.73 0.07 4.24
CA LEU A 33 -1.80 -0.11 5.21
C LEU A 33 -2.48 -1.46 4.95
N ARG A 34 -2.69 -2.25 5.99
CA ARG A 34 -3.52 -3.45 5.96
C ARG A 34 -4.87 -3.14 6.58
N ARG A 35 -5.94 -3.71 6.03
CA ARG A 35 -7.26 -3.68 6.65
C ARG A 35 -7.28 -4.59 7.86
N ASP A 36 -7.73 -4.05 8.98
CA ASP A 36 -7.99 -4.77 10.23
C ASP A 36 -9.37 -4.33 10.75
N GLY A 37 -10.38 -5.16 10.51
CA GLY A 37 -11.78 -4.83 10.74
C GLY A 37 -12.18 -3.52 10.05
N GLU A 38 -12.58 -2.53 10.85
CA GLU A 38 -13.05 -1.20 10.43
C GLU A 38 -11.93 -0.16 10.31
N SER A 39 -10.66 -0.59 10.35
CA SER A 39 -9.50 0.30 10.30
C SER A 39 -8.48 -0.13 9.25
N LEU A 40 -7.74 0.85 8.74
CA LEU A 40 -6.50 0.66 7.99
C LEU A 40 -5.33 0.95 8.91
N VAL A 41 -4.38 0.03 8.97
CA VAL A 41 -3.29 0.02 9.94
C VAL A 41 -1.95 -0.10 9.21
N GLU A 42 -1.01 0.78 9.52
CA GLU A 42 0.32 0.80 8.89
C GLU A 42 1.16 -0.45 9.20
N LEU A 43 1.92 -0.87 8.19
CA LEU A 43 2.89 -1.96 8.24
C LEU A 43 4.32 -1.43 8.01
N PRO A 44 5.30 -1.88 8.82
CA PRO A 44 5.12 -2.66 10.04
C PRO A 44 4.40 -1.83 11.12
N LEU A 45 3.59 -2.50 11.95
CA LEU A 45 2.89 -1.83 13.03
C LEU A 45 3.92 -1.28 14.03
N THR A 46 3.93 0.04 14.20
CA THR A 46 4.71 0.73 15.22
C THR A 46 3.76 1.42 16.21
N GLU A 47 4.22 1.76 17.41
CA GLU A 47 3.40 2.44 18.42
C GLU A 47 2.80 3.76 17.91
N ASP A 48 3.51 4.43 17.00
CA ASP A 48 3.10 5.70 16.36
C ASP A 48 2.56 5.53 14.93
N GLY A 49 2.25 4.29 14.54
CA GLY A 49 1.81 3.95 13.18
C GLY A 49 0.53 4.65 12.76
N LEU A 50 0.36 4.83 11.45
CA LEU A 50 -0.85 5.41 10.88
C LEU A 50 -2.02 4.43 11.00
N VAL A 51 -3.05 4.84 11.74
CA VAL A 51 -4.35 4.18 11.81
C VAL A 51 -5.43 5.10 11.27
N LEU A 52 -6.23 4.59 10.32
CA LEU A 52 -7.28 5.33 9.63
C LEU A 52 -8.61 4.55 9.68
N PRO A 53 -9.71 5.15 10.18
CA PRO A 53 -11.02 4.52 10.13
C PRO A 53 -11.51 4.36 8.67
N LEU A 54 -12.13 3.23 8.32
CA LEU A 54 -12.62 3.00 6.97
C LEU A 54 -13.79 3.93 6.59
N GLU A 55 -14.78 4.08 7.46
CA GLU A 55 -16.03 4.76 7.12
C GLU A 55 -15.90 6.27 6.88
N SER A 56 -14.85 6.90 7.41
CA SER A 56 -14.73 8.36 7.48
C SER A 56 -13.49 8.93 6.79
N THR A 57 -12.71 8.09 6.12
CA THR A 57 -11.46 8.52 5.47
C THR A 57 -11.52 8.39 3.95
N PHE A 58 -10.76 9.25 3.29
CA PHE A 58 -10.55 9.15 1.85
C PHE A 58 -9.90 7.81 1.48
N SER A 59 -8.94 7.38 2.29
CA SER A 59 -8.29 6.06 2.19
C SER A 59 -9.27 4.89 2.34
N GLY A 60 -10.25 5.01 3.24
CA GLY A 60 -11.30 4.02 3.41
C GLY A 60 -12.26 3.96 2.21
N SER A 61 -12.61 5.12 1.64
CA SER A 61 -13.38 5.18 0.39
C SER A 61 -12.64 4.50 -0.77
N CYS A 62 -11.32 4.66 -0.84
CA CYS A 62 -10.46 4.00 -1.83
C CYS A 62 -10.50 2.47 -1.72
N VAL A 63 -10.45 1.95 -0.49
CA VAL A 63 -10.53 0.53 -0.18
C VAL A 63 -11.91 -0.05 -0.52
N GLN A 64 -12.98 0.63 -0.12
CA GLN A 64 -14.36 0.22 -0.39
C GLN A 64 -14.70 0.26 -1.88
N ALA A 65 -14.17 1.24 -2.61
CA ALA A 65 -14.39 1.36 -4.05
C ALA A 65 -13.51 0.42 -4.88
N GLY A 66 -12.43 -0.12 -4.30
CA GLY A 66 -11.45 -0.91 -5.04
C GLY A 66 -10.78 -0.14 -6.17
N ARG A 67 -10.64 1.18 -6.05
CA ARG A 67 -10.13 2.06 -7.13
C ARG A 67 -9.03 2.98 -6.65
N VAL A 68 -8.09 3.31 -7.54
CA VAL A 68 -7.06 4.32 -7.29
C VAL A 68 -7.71 5.69 -7.09
N MET A 69 -7.35 6.40 -6.03
CA MET A 69 -7.87 7.72 -5.71
C MET A 69 -6.73 8.71 -5.45
N VAL A 70 -6.97 9.98 -5.78
CA VAL A 70 -6.03 11.09 -5.57
C VAL A 70 -6.79 12.26 -4.96
N ALA A 71 -6.20 12.90 -3.94
CA ALA A 71 -6.72 14.12 -3.34
C ALA A 71 -5.61 15.11 -3.05
N ASP A 72 -5.88 16.39 -3.26
CA ASP A 72 -5.04 17.50 -2.83
C ASP A 72 -5.34 17.87 -1.35
N ALA A 73 -4.32 18.34 -0.63
CA ALA A 73 -4.43 18.88 0.73
C ALA A 73 -5.45 20.02 0.85
N ALA A 74 -5.70 20.75 -0.25
CA ALA A 74 -6.68 21.82 -0.33
C ALA A 74 -8.13 21.32 -0.45
N GLU A 75 -8.35 20.04 -0.77
CA GLU A 75 -9.68 19.46 -0.88
C GLU A 75 -10.25 19.09 0.49
N ASP A 76 -11.54 19.34 0.70
CA ASP A 76 -12.25 19.02 1.95
C ASP A 76 -12.60 17.53 2.11
N VAL A 77 -12.20 16.69 1.15
CA VAL A 77 -12.45 15.24 1.16
C VAL A 77 -11.52 14.47 2.10
N LEU A 78 -10.38 15.06 2.47
CA LEU A 78 -9.39 14.40 3.33
C LEU A 78 -9.76 14.48 4.82
N HIS A 79 -9.66 13.35 5.51
CA HIS A 79 -9.84 13.27 6.94
C HIS A 79 -8.76 14.11 7.68
N PRO A 80 -9.05 14.70 8.86
CA PRO A 80 -8.06 15.45 9.64
C PRO A 80 -6.72 14.73 9.85
N ARG A 81 -6.73 13.39 10.01
CA ARG A 81 -5.52 12.58 10.17
C ARG A 81 -4.69 12.52 8.87
N GLU A 82 -5.32 12.34 7.72
CA GLU A 82 -4.64 12.33 6.40
C GLU A 82 -4.01 13.70 6.12
N ARG A 83 -4.74 14.79 6.43
CA ARG A 83 -4.20 16.16 6.33
C ARG A 83 -3.03 16.41 7.28
N ALA A 84 -3.07 15.88 8.50
CA ALA A 84 -1.97 15.99 9.45
C ALA A 84 -0.71 15.29 8.93
N VAL A 85 -0.87 14.11 8.31
CA VAL A 85 0.23 13.38 7.67
C VAL A 85 0.80 14.18 6.49
N LEU A 86 -0.03 14.72 5.59
CA LEU A 86 0.46 15.57 4.50
C LEU A 86 1.31 16.73 5.01
N ARG A 87 0.88 17.40 6.09
CA ARG A 87 1.65 18.48 6.73
C ARG A 87 2.97 17.98 7.32
N GLN A 88 2.95 16.85 8.03
CA GLN A 88 4.13 16.25 8.65
C GLN A 88 5.23 15.94 7.62
N TYR A 89 4.85 15.43 6.45
CA TYR A 89 5.78 15.05 5.40
C TYR A 89 6.00 16.12 4.32
N HIS A 90 5.49 17.33 4.54
CA HIS A 90 5.57 18.45 3.60
C HIS A 90 5.13 18.07 2.17
N ALA A 91 4.00 17.37 2.10
CA ALA A 91 3.34 16.93 0.89
C ALA A 91 2.02 17.67 0.70
N ASP A 92 1.60 17.78 -0.56
CA ASP A 92 0.36 18.44 -0.96
C ASP A 92 -0.66 17.43 -1.50
N ILE A 93 -0.23 16.21 -1.83
CA ILE A 93 -1.02 15.22 -2.56
C ILE A 93 -0.99 13.88 -1.85
N TRP A 94 -2.18 13.32 -1.67
CA TRP A 94 -2.43 11.97 -1.18
C TRP A 94 -2.84 11.07 -2.34
N LEU A 95 -2.00 10.09 -2.66
CA LEU A 95 -2.28 9.11 -3.72
C LEU A 95 -2.49 7.74 -3.10
N ALA A 96 -3.71 7.22 -3.21
CA ALA A 96 -4.14 5.98 -2.59
C ALA A 96 -4.40 4.90 -3.65
N VAL A 97 -3.78 3.73 -3.50
CA VAL A 97 -3.91 2.57 -4.40
C VAL A 97 -4.35 1.35 -3.59
N PRO A 98 -5.51 0.73 -3.90
CA PRO A 98 -6.01 -0.42 -3.17
C PRO A 98 -5.15 -1.67 -3.42
N VAL A 99 -5.00 -2.50 -2.39
CA VAL A 99 -4.39 -3.82 -2.49
C VAL A 99 -5.52 -4.85 -2.65
N LEU A 100 -5.69 -5.35 -3.86
CA LEU A 100 -6.70 -6.36 -4.21
C LEU A 100 -6.05 -7.74 -4.27
N LEU A 101 -6.54 -8.70 -3.48
CA LEU A 101 -5.99 -10.07 -3.51
C LEU A 101 -6.39 -10.82 -4.80
N ALA A 102 -7.52 -10.45 -5.40
CA ALA A 102 -8.01 -11.00 -6.65
C ALA A 102 -8.51 -9.87 -7.57
N THR A 103 -8.46 -10.11 -8.88
CA THR A 103 -8.89 -9.12 -9.90
C THR A 103 -10.37 -8.76 -9.80
N ASP A 104 -11.17 -9.67 -9.24
CA ASP A 104 -12.61 -9.56 -9.03
C ASP A 104 -12.98 -9.34 -7.55
N ALA A 105 -12.01 -9.02 -6.69
CA ALA A 105 -12.28 -8.75 -5.29
C ALA A 105 -13.20 -7.53 -5.12
N GLU A 106 -14.33 -7.72 -4.46
CA GLU A 106 -15.27 -6.64 -4.15
C GLU A 106 -14.69 -5.63 -3.14
N GLU A 107 -13.80 -6.11 -2.26
CA GLU A 107 -13.18 -5.29 -1.23
C GLU A 107 -11.65 -5.45 -1.23
N ALA A 108 -10.95 -4.33 -1.10
CA ALA A 108 -9.51 -4.36 -0.94
C ALA A 108 -9.11 -4.82 0.47
N SER A 109 -8.01 -5.56 0.56
CA SER A 109 -7.43 -6.04 1.81
C SER A 109 -6.49 -5.03 2.45
N GLY A 110 -6.23 -3.92 1.76
CA GLY A 110 -5.37 -2.86 2.25
C GLY A 110 -5.17 -1.75 1.22
N LEU A 111 -4.17 -0.92 1.47
CA LEU A 111 -3.90 0.27 0.70
C LEU A 111 -2.39 0.57 0.66
N VAL A 112 -1.90 1.01 -0.50
CA VAL A 112 -0.61 1.67 -0.63
C VAL A 112 -0.85 3.15 -0.82
N VAL A 113 -0.23 3.98 0.01
CA VAL A 113 -0.31 5.44 -0.09
C VAL A 113 1.04 6.01 -0.48
N GLY A 114 1.07 6.90 -1.48
CA GLY A 114 2.22 7.74 -1.78
C GLY A 114 1.92 9.21 -1.52
N LEU A 115 2.84 9.89 -0.82
CA LEU A 115 2.75 11.33 -0.56
C LEU A 115 3.61 12.11 -1.54
N LYS A 116 3.08 13.19 -2.12
CA LYS A 116 3.80 13.99 -3.12
C LYS A 116 3.58 15.49 -2.97
N LYS A 117 4.52 16.28 -3.48
CA LYS A 117 4.41 17.74 -3.57
C LYS A 117 3.71 18.15 -4.88
N ALA A 118 2.86 19.16 -4.83
CA ALA A 118 2.21 19.74 -5.99
C ALA A 118 3.19 20.57 -6.85
N PRO A 119 2.87 20.79 -8.14
CA PRO A 119 1.79 20.13 -8.90
C PRO A 119 2.19 18.72 -9.37
N LEU A 120 1.21 17.85 -9.62
CA LEU A 120 1.42 16.74 -10.55
C LEU A 120 1.59 17.36 -11.94
N THR A 121 2.81 17.52 -12.41
CA THR A 121 3.07 17.94 -13.80
C THR A 121 2.39 16.97 -14.77
N ALA A 122 1.96 17.45 -15.94
CA ALA A 122 1.35 16.61 -16.98
C ALA A 122 2.30 15.45 -17.33
N GLY A 123 1.91 14.23 -16.98
CA GLY A 123 2.73 13.01 -17.09
C GLY A 123 3.18 12.41 -15.74
N SER A 124 3.41 13.24 -14.71
CA SER A 124 3.86 12.82 -13.37
C SER A 124 2.75 12.35 -12.42
N GLY A 125 1.63 11.93 -12.98
CA GLY A 125 0.64 11.13 -12.25
C GLY A 125 0.59 9.69 -12.73
N VAL A 126 0.99 9.42 -13.97
CA VAL A 126 0.89 8.08 -14.55
C VAL A 126 1.99 7.18 -13.99
N GLN A 127 3.24 7.63 -14.01
CA GLN A 127 4.37 6.87 -13.49
C GLN A 127 4.16 6.54 -12.00
N GLU A 128 3.69 7.49 -11.22
CA GLU A 128 3.46 7.41 -9.79
C GLU A 128 2.35 6.41 -9.46
N ARG A 129 1.21 6.50 -10.16
CA ARG A 129 0.13 5.52 -10.02
C ARG A 129 0.61 4.13 -10.43
N THR A 130 1.37 4.01 -11.53
CA THR A 130 1.91 2.73 -11.99
C THR A 130 2.86 2.13 -10.98
N VAL A 131 3.79 2.92 -10.42
CA VAL A 131 4.74 2.45 -9.39
C VAL A 131 4.00 1.95 -8.16
N LEU A 132 3.01 2.70 -7.67
CA LEU A 132 2.23 2.28 -6.50
C LEU A 132 1.32 1.09 -6.78
N ALA A 133 0.77 0.97 -8.00
CA ALA A 133 0.02 -0.22 -8.44
C ALA A 133 0.90 -1.47 -8.46
N LEU A 134 2.12 -1.38 -8.99
CA LEU A 134 3.06 -2.50 -8.97
C LEU A 134 3.42 -2.90 -7.53
N VAL A 135 3.58 -1.95 -6.63
CA VAL A 135 3.82 -2.26 -5.21
C VAL A 135 2.58 -2.89 -4.55
N ALA A 136 1.38 -2.40 -4.86
CA ALA A 136 0.15 -2.99 -4.36
C ALA A 136 -0.03 -4.45 -4.85
N GLU A 137 0.28 -4.73 -6.11
CA GLU A 137 0.28 -6.10 -6.65
C GLU A 137 1.30 -7.00 -5.95
N GLN A 138 2.52 -6.50 -5.70
CA GLN A 138 3.53 -7.25 -4.96
C GLN A 138 3.09 -7.55 -3.52
N LEU A 139 2.45 -6.60 -2.84
CA LEU A 139 1.88 -6.82 -1.51
C LEU A 139 0.75 -7.85 -1.53
N ALA A 140 -0.15 -7.77 -2.53
CA ALA A 140 -1.22 -8.75 -2.69
C ALA A 140 -0.67 -10.17 -2.86
N LEU A 141 0.37 -10.34 -3.68
CA LEU A 141 1.05 -11.63 -3.85
C LEU A 141 1.68 -12.12 -2.53
N HIS A 142 2.36 -11.23 -1.80
CA HIS A 142 2.98 -11.58 -0.53
C HIS A 142 1.94 -12.03 0.52
N TRP A 143 0.82 -11.31 0.63
CA TRP A 143 -0.25 -11.66 1.58
C TRP A 143 -0.92 -12.98 1.23
N ARG A 144 -1.20 -13.23 -0.06
CA ARG A 144 -1.76 -14.51 -0.52
C ARG A 144 -0.86 -15.70 -0.21
N LEU A 145 0.46 -15.55 -0.40
CA LEU A 145 1.41 -16.61 -0.08
C LEU A 145 1.42 -16.91 1.43
N GLY A 146 1.39 -15.86 2.26
CA GLY A 146 1.29 -16.02 3.71
C GLY A 146 0.01 -16.74 4.16
N GLU A 147 -1.13 -16.44 3.53
CA GLU A 147 -2.41 -17.14 3.80
C GLU A 147 -2.36 -18.62 3.39
N LEU A 148 -1.75 -18.92 2.24
CA LEU A 148 -1.58 -20.29 1.76
C LEU A 148 -0.68 -21.12 2.67
N ASP A 149 0.43 -20.54 3.15
CA ASP A 149 1.34 -21.22 4.07
C ASP A 149 0.65 -21.56 5.40
N GLN A 150 -0.16 -20.63 5.93
CA GLN A 150 -0.94 -20.87 7.15
C GLN A 150 -2.02 -21.95 6.95
N ALA A 151 -2.71 -21.95 5.81
CA ALA A 151 -3.69 -22.97 5.48
C ALA A 151 -3.06 -24.35 5.35
N LEU A 152 -1.88 -24.45 4.71
CA LEU A 152 -1.15 -25.70 4.57
C LEU A 152 -0.63 -26.21 5.92
N ALA A 153 -0.17 -25.31 6.80
CA ALA A 153 0.26 -25.66 8.14
C ALA A 153 -0.90 -26.18 9.02
N SER A 154 -2.10 -25.63 8.83
CA SER A 154 -3.30 -26.01 9.60
C SER A 154 -3.95 -27.32 9.13
N ALA A 155 -3.58 -27.82 7.94
CA ALA A 155 -4.09 -29.05 7.35
C ALA A 155 -3.23 -30.30 7.65
N ARG A 156 -2.13 -30.13 8.39
CA ARG A 156 -1.22 -31.20 8.84
C ARG A 156 -1.46 -31.54 10.30
#